data_AF-A0A2M7ACM0-F1
#
_entry.id   AF-A0A2M7ACM0-F1
#
_cell.length_a   1.000
_cell.length_b   1.000
_cell.length_c   1.000
_cell.angle_alpha   90.00
_cell.angle_beta   90.00
_cell.angle_gamma   90.00
#
_symmetry.space_group_name_H-M   'P 1'
#
loop_
_entity.id
_entity.type
_entity.pdbx_description
1 polymer ?
#
loop_
_entity_poly.entity_id
_entity_poly.type
_entity_poly.pdbx_seq_one_letter_code
_entity_poly.pdbx_strand_id
1 'polypeptide(L)'
;MIKMDEEKVTQEQLQLVSFFLGGEEYALNSKLVQQIIELREITPIPQSPDFMEGVIDLRGEIIPIINLHLRLGLEKKPLDEKSRIIIIESKGSLMGF
;
A
#
# COMPACT_ATOMS: atom_id res chain seq x y z
N MET A 1 40.99 35.65 -9.32
CA MET A 1 40.59 34.56 -8.41
C MET A 1 39.07 34.46 -8.49
N ILE A 2 38.56 33.57 -9.34
CA ILE A 2 37.12 33.46 -9.66
C ILE A 2 36.50 32.55 -8.61
N LYS A 3 35.49 33.03 -7.88
CA LYS A 3 34.63 32.16 -7.06
C LYS A 3 33.79 31.32 -8.02
N MET A 4 34.06 30.02 -8.08
CA MET A 4 33.11 29.05 -8.64
C MET A 4 32.01 28.84 -7.60
N ASP A 5 30.78 29.16 -7.98
CA ASP A 5 29.60 28.81 -7.22
C ASP A 5 29.51 27.28 -7.09
N GLU A 6 29.43 26.78 -5.86
CA GLU A 6 29.17 25.36 -5.60
C GLU A 6 27.74 25.03 -6.04
N GLU A 7 27.60 24.28 -7.12
CA GLU A 7 26.33 23.64 -7.47
C GLU A 7 25.93 22.68 -6.34
N LYS A 8 24.84 23.00 -5.64
CA LYS A 8 24.21 22.09 -4.68
C LYS A 8 23.60 20.91 -5.43
N VAL A 9 24.35 19.81 -5.50
CA VAL A 9 23.80 18.50 -5.88
C VAL A 9 22.71 18.13 -4.88
N THR A 10 21.45 18.18 -5.31
CA THR A 10 20.32 17.78 -4.46
C THR A 10 20.25 16.27 -4.46
N GLN A 11 20.68 15.61 -3.37
CA GLN A 11 20.51 14.17 -3.22
C GLN A 11 19.02 13.88 -3.01
N GLU A 12 18.35 13.30 -4.00
CA GLU A 12 16.99 12.81 -3.80
C GLU A 12 17.01 11.61 -2.85
N GLN A 13 16.53 11.81 -1.62
CA GLN A 13 16.37 10.75 -0.64
C GLN A 13 15.12 9.92 -0.98
N LEU A 14 15.30 8.63 -1.28
CA LEU A 14 14.20 7.68 -1.44
C LEU A 14 13.71 7.24 -0.06
N GLN A 15 12.49 7.65 0.29
CA GLN A 15 11.80 7.18 1.50
C GLN A 15 10.89 6.00 1.16
N LEU A 16 10.93 4.97 2.00
CA LEU A 16 10.22 3.72 1.79
C LEU A 16 9.36 3.39 3.01
N VAL A 17 8.17 2.85 2.76
CA VAL A 17 7.38 2.13 3.76
C VAL A 17 7.65 0.65 3.54
N SER A 18 8.23 -0.03 4.54
CA SER A 18 8.45 -1.47 4.49
C SER A 18 7.43 -2.25 5.32
N PHE A 19 7.15 -3.48 4.90
CA PHE A 19 6.21 -4.38 5.54
C PHE A 19 6.59 -5.84 5.22
N PHE A 20 6.18 -6.77 6.07
CA PHE A 20 6.40 -8.19 5.88
C PHE A 20 5.21 -8.86 5.20
N LEU A 21 5.49 -9.70 4.21
CA LEU A 21 4.49 -10.48 3.48
C LEU A 21 5.09 -11.84 3.11
N GLY A 22 4.38 -12.94 3.40
CA GLY A 22 4.87 -14.28 3.04
C GLY A 22 6.22 -14.70 3.66
N GLY A 23 6.71 -13.99 4.69
CA GLY A 23 8.02 -14.25 5.30
C GLY A 23 9.16 -13.37 4.77
N GLU A 24 8.89 -12.55 3.76
CA GLU A 24 9.87 -11.64 3.14
C GLU A 24 9.50 -10.17 3.42
N GLU A 25 10.50 -9.29 3.37
CA GLU A 25 10.31 -7.84 3.49
C GLU A 25 10.06 -7.22 2.11
N TYR A 26 8.97 -6.48 2.00
CA TYR A 26 8.62 -5.68 0.83
C TYR A 26 8.63 -4.21 1.19
N ALA A 27 8.75 -3.35 0.19
CA ALA A 27 8.67 -1.92 0.39
C ALA A 27 8.03 -1.20 -0.80
N LEU A 28 7.39 -0.07 -0.50
CA LEU A 28 6.90 0.87 -1.50
C LEU A 28 7.42 2.27 -1.22
N ASN A 29 7.50 3.09 -2.28
CA ASN A 29 7.83 4.51 -2.14
C ASN A 29 6.80 5.18 -1.22
N SER A 30 7.26 5.84 -0.16
CA SER A 30 6.38 6.48 0.81
C SER A 30 5.45 7.53 0.17
N LYS A 31 5.87 8.13 -0.95
CA LYS A 31 5.07 9.10 -1.71
C LYS A 31 3.78 8.52 -2.29
N LEU A 32 3.68 7.20 -2.44
CA LEU A 32 2.48 6.52 -2.92
C LEU A 32 1.49 6.20 -1.78
N VAL A 33 1.96 6.18 -0.54
CA VAL A 33 1.16 5.83 0.63
C VAL A 33 0.39 7.05 1.10
N GLN A 34 -0.93 6.96 1.05
CA GLN A 34 -1.81 7.98 1.60
C GLN A 34 -2.01 7.76 3.10
N GLN A 35 -2.35 6.53 3.48
CA GLN A 35 -2.67 6.16 4.86
C GLN A 35 -2.32 4.70 5.12
N ILE A 36 -1.93 4.38 6.35
CA ILE A 36 -1.85 3.01 6.85
C ILE A 36 -2.87 2.91 7.97
N ILE A 37 -3.87 2.04 7.80
CA ILE A 37 -4.98 1.89 8.75
C ILE A 37 -5.01 0.48 9.33
N GLU A 38 -5.65 0.34 10.48
CA GLU A 38 -5.99 -0.97 11.04
C GLU A 38 -7.00 -1.68 10.13
N LEU A 39 -6.96 -3.01 10.17
CA LEU A 39 -7.96 -3.84 9.48
C LEU A 39 -9.37 -3.43 9.92
N ARG A 40 -10.25 -3.26 8.94
CA ARG A 40 -11.68 -2.98 9.15
C ARG A 40 -12.51 -4.12 8.58
N GLU A 41 -13.80 -4.09 8.87
CA GLU A 41 -14.75 -4.99 8.21
C GLU A 41 -14.73 -4.75 6.70
N ILE A 42 -14.46 -5.81 5.94
CA ILE A 42 -14.42 -5.80 4.48
C ILE A 42 -15.74 -6.36 3.97
N THR A 43 -16.44 -5.59 3.14
CA THR A 43 -17.64 -6.06 2.45
C THR A 43 -17.22 -6.82 1.19
N PRO A 44 -17.50 -8.13 1.09
CA PRO A 44 -17.08 -8.92 -0.07
C PRO A 44 -17.83 -8.49 -1.34
N ILE A 45 -17.14 -8.54 -2.48
CA ILE A 45 -17.74 -8.29 -3.80
C ILE A 45 -18.10 -9.64 -4.44
N PRO A 46 -19.37 -9.88 -4.81
CA PRO A 46 -19.75 -11.10 -5.53
C PRO A 46 -19.01 -11.23 -6.86
N GLN A 47 -18.57 -12.45 -7.19
CA GLN A 47 -17.92 -12.79 -8.46
C GLN A 47 -16.60 -12.02 -8.74
N SER A 48 -15.97 -11.47 -7.69
CA SER A 48 -14.64 -10.88 -7.82
C SER A 48 -13.55 -11.94 -7.97
N PRO A 49 -12.39 -11.60 -8.56
CA PRO A 49 -11.21 -12.46 -8.50
C PRO A 49 -10.82 -12.77 -7.06
N ASP A 50 -10.23 -13.94 -6.81
CA ASP A 50 -9.89 -14.41 -5.44
C ASP A 50 -9.01 -13.43 -4.66
N PHE A 51 -8.12 -12.70 -5.35
CA PHE A 51 -7.26 -11.70 -4.71
C PHE A 51 -8.00 -10.44 -4.26
N MET A 52 -9.27 -10.26 -4.60
CA MET A 52 -10.09 -9.15 -4.15
C MET A 52 -10.84 -9.57 -2.90
N GLU A 53 -10.42 -9.06 -1.72
CA GLU A 53 -11.15 -9.34 -0.47
C GLU A 53 -12.51 -8.63 -0.47
N GLY A 54 -12.62 -7.49 -1.15
CA GLY A 54 -13.86 -6.73 -1.27
C GLY A 54 -13.62 -5.23 -1.22
N VAL A 55 -14.48 -4.50 -0.52
CA VAL A 55 -14.40 -3.05 -0.31
C VAL A 55 -14.53 -2.67 1.15
N ILE A 56 -13.95 -1.53 1.52
CA ILE A 56 -14.22 -0.85 2.79
C ILE A 56 -14.82 0.52 2.54
N ASP A 57 -15.58 1.03 3.51
CA ASP A 57 -15.92 2.44 3.60
C ASP A 57 -14.85 3.17 4.43
N LEU A 58 -14.11 4.06 3.78
CA LEU A 58 -13.20 4.98 4.43
C LEU A 58 -13.72 6.41 4.30
N ARG A 59 -14.47 6.86 5.32
CA ARG A 59 -15.01 8.23 5.44
C ARG A 59 -15.92 8.63 4.27
N GLY A 60 -16.75 7.70 3.80
CA GLY A 60 -17.67 7.88 2.68
C GLY A 60 -17.07 7.50 1.33
N GLU A 61 -15.77 7.17 1.26
CA GLU A 61 -15.14 6.67 0.05
C GLU A 61 -15.05 5.15 0.06
N ILE A 62 -15.58 4.51 -0.99
CA ILE A 62 -15.53 3.06 -1.16
C ILE A 62 -14.18 2.69 -1.77
N ILE A 63 -13.35 2.01 -0.98
CA ILE A 63 -11.99 1.65 -1.37
C ILE A 63 -11.91 0.13 -1.60
N PRO A 64 -11.49 -0.33 -2.79
CA PRO A 64 -11.25 -1.75 -3.05
C PRO A 64 -10.03 -2.26 -2.28
N ILE A 65 -10.15 -3.45 -1.70
CA ILE A 65 -9.10 -4.11 -0.91
C ILE A 65 -8.60 -5.36 -1.63
N ILE A 66 -7.29 -5.40 -1.89
CA ILE A 66 -6.59 -6.48 -2.56
C ILE A 66 -5.78 -7.29 -1.53
N ASN A 67 -5.95 -8.60 -1.47
CA ASN A 67 -5.06 -9.46 -0.70
C ASN A 67 -3.73 -9.63 -1.46
N LEU A 68 -2.64 -9.04 -0.94
CA LEU A 68 -1.32 -9.19 -1.56
C LEU A 68 -0.79 -10.63 -1.59
N HIS A 69 -1.09 -11.47 -0.60
CA HIS A 69 -0.66 -12.87 -0.65
C HIS A 69 -1.21 -13.53 -1.91
N LEU A 70 -2.53 -13.44 -2.12
CA LEU A 70 -3.17 -14.01 -3.31
C LEU A 70 -2.73 -13.32 -4.61
N ARG A 71 -2.59 -11.99 -4.60
CA ARG A 71 -2.19 -11.22 -5.79
C ARG A 71 -0.78 -11.59 -6.26
N LEU A 72 0.11 -11.94 -5.35
CA LEU A 72 1.50 -12.33 -5.64
C LEU A 72 1.70 -13.86 -5.71
N GLY A 73 0.63 -14.65 -5.59
CA GLY A 73 0.71 -16.12 -5.66
C GLY A 73 1.30 -16.78 -4.41
N LEU A 74 1.28 -16.09 -3.28
CA LEU A 74 1.70 -16.60 -1.96
C LEU A 74 0.53 -17.30 -1.25
N GLU A 75 0.87 -18.12 -0.26
CA GLU A 75 -0.12 -18.77 0.60
C GLU A 75 -0.96 -17.71 1.35
N LYS A 76 -2.30 -17.83 1.25
CA LYS A 76 -3.21 -16.93 1.96
C LYS A 76 -3.06 -17.12 3.47
N LYS A 77 -2.78 -16.03 4.17
CA LYS A 77 -2.84 -16.00 5.64
C LYS A 77 -4.17 -15.41 6.11
N PRO A 78 -4.72 -15.91 7.23
CA PRO A 78 -5.82 -15.23 7.90
C PRO A 78 -5.42 -13.80 8.26
N LEU A 79 -6.32 -12.86 8.03
CA LEU A 79 -6.17 -11.50 8.52
C LEU A 79 -6.44 -11.49 10.03
N ASP A 80 -5.60 -10.78 10.77
CA ASP A 80 -5.64 -10.67 12.24
C ASP A 80 -5.60 -9.20 12.69
N GLU A 81 -5.66 -8.94 13.99
CA GLU A 81 -5.63 -7.59 14.57
C GLU A 81 -4.31 -6.84 14.29
N LYS A 82 -3.24 -7.56 13.94
CA LYS A 82 -1.94 -6.97 13.57
C LYS A 82 -1.90 -6.60 12.10
N SER A 83 -2.82 -7.12 11.30
CA SER A 83 -2.93 -6.79 9.88
C SER A 83 -3.25 -5.30 9.71
N ARG A 84 -2.67 -4.71 8.67
CA ARG A 84 -2.84 -3.31 8.30
C ARG A 84 -3.26 -3.26 6.85
N ILE A 85 -4.05 -2.24 6.51
CA ILE A 85 -4.38 -1.93 5.12
C ILE A 85 -3.55 -0.71 4.74
N ILE A 86 -2.74 -0.84 3.69
CA ILE A 86 -1.99 0.26 3.11
C ILE A 86 -2.84 0.87 2.00
N ILE A 87 -3.28 2.11 2.20
CA ILE A 87 -4.04 2.87 1.22
C ILE A 87 -3.06 3.66 0.34
N ILE A 88 -3.15 3.43 -0.96
CA ILE A 88 -2.37 4.14 -1.97
C ILE A 88 -3.28 4.88 -2.93
N GLU A 89 -2.73 5.89 -3.59
CA GLU A 89 -3.36 6.49 -4.76
C GLU A 89 -2.64 6.02 -6.03
N SER A 90 -3.39 5.53 -7.01
CA SER A 90 -2.85 5.19 -8.32
C SER A 90 -3.82 5.61 -9.41
N LYS A 91 -3.33 6.40 -10.37
CA LYS A 91 -4.10 6.95 -11.49
C LYS A 91 -5.36 7.71 -11.05
N GLY A 92 -5.29 8.43 -9.93
CA GLY A 92 -6.40 9.23 -9.39
C GLY A 92 -7.48 8.41 -8.67
N SER A 93 -7.21 7.15 -8.33
CA SER A 93 -8.12 6.29 -7.58
C SER A 93 -7.41 5.70 -6.36
N LEU A 94 -8.12 5.65 -5.23
CA LEU A 94 -7.64 5.01 -4.02
C LEU A 94 -7.81 3.49 -4.10
N MET A 95 -6.78 2.77 -3.64
CA MET A 95 -6.80 1.32 -3.50
C MET A 95 -6.15 0.94 -2.17
N GLY A 96 -6.64 -0.13 -1.55
CA GLY A 96 -6.05 -0.71 -0.35
C GLY A 96 -5.52 -2.12 -0.61
N PHE A 97 -4.51 -2.51 0.16
CA PHE A 97 -3.98 -3.88 0.15
C PHE A 97 -3.33 -4.25 1.48
#